data_AF-A0A2E1SML7-F1
#
_entry.id   AF-A0A2E1SML7-F1
#
_cell.length_a   1.000
_cell.length_b   1.000
_cell.length_c   1.000
_cell.angle_alpha   90.00
_cell.angle_beta   90.00
_cell.angle_gamma   90.00
#
_symmetry.space_group_name_H-M   'P 1'
#
loop_
_entity.id
_entity.type
_entity.pdbx_description
1 polymer ?
#
loop_
_entity_poly.entity_id
_entity_poly.type
_entity_poly.pdbx_seq_one_letter_code
_entity_poly.pdbx_strand_id
1 'polypeptide(L)' 'MVTHEGNPMPSEHHVLISWSGSEAESKPIIELLEHAGYSFTVEREGGIQLEIVVESKSMRGLRDAVDELLVQLSSLED' A
#
# COMPACT_ATOMS: atom_id res chain seq x y z
N MET A 1 -19.87 35.92 -11.01
CA MET A 1 -18.68 35.33 -11.67
C MET A 1 -17.60 35.24 -10.61
N VAL A 2 -17.27 34.02 -10.19
CA VAL A 2 -16.13 33.75 -9.30
C VAL A 2 -15.29 32.70 -10.02
N THR A 3 -14.10 33.13 -10.43
CA THR A 3 -13.03 32.31 -10.98
C THR A 3 -12.39 31.54 -9.83
N HIS A 4 -12.56 30.22 -9.80
CA HIS A 4 -11.67 29.34 -9.06
C HIS A 4 -10.75 28.66 -10.07
N GLU A 5 -9.60 29.29 -10.30
CA GLU A 5 -8.40 28.57 -10.67
C GLU A 5 -8.05 27.63 -9.52
N GLY A 6 -8.12 26.34 -9.83
CA GLY A 6 -7.58 25.27 -9.04
C GLY A 6 -7.47 24.12 -10.02
N ASN A 7 -6.29 23.98 -10.65
CA ASN A 7 -5.96 22.77 -11.40
C ASN A 7 -6.31 21.57 -10.51
N PRO A 8 -7.29 20.71 -10.84
CA PRO A 8 -7.54 19.54 -10.04
C PRO A 8 -6.30 18.67 -10.20
N MET A 9 -5.43 18.68 -9.18
CA MET A 9 -4.54 17.55 -8.97
C MET A 9 -5.43 16.32 -9.05
N PRO A 10 -5.14 15.36 -9.95
CA PRO A 10 -6.01 14.21 -10.12
C PRO A 10 -6.25 13.63 -8.72
N SER A 11 -7.51 13.41 -8.37
CA SER A 11 -7.86 12.79 -7.11
C SER A 11 -7.32 11.36 -7.12
N GLU A 12 -6.04 11.19 -6.78
CA GLU A 12 -5.40 9.89 -6.66
C GLU A 12 -6.01 9.22 -5.44
N HIS A 13 -6.78 8.18 -5.70
CA HIS A 13 -7.40 7.38 -4.66
C HIS A 13 -6.29 6.54 -4.06
N HIS A 14 -6.16 6.57 -2.74
CA HIS A 14 -5.19 5.75 -2.06
C HIS A 14 -5.84 4.96 -0.93
N VAL A 15 -5.23 3.83 -0.62
CA VAL A 15 -5.54 2.98 0.53
C VAL A 15 -4.25 2.75 1.30
N LEU A 16 -4.35 2.81 2.62
CA LEU A 16 -3.29 2.41 3.54
C LEU A 16 -3.63 1.03 4.07
N ILE A 17 -2.71 0.08 3.89
CA ILE A 17 -2.83 -1.27 4.44
C ILE A 17 -1.79 -1.37 5.55
N SER A 18 -2.27 -1.49 6.78
CA SER A 18 -1.43 -1.71 7.94
C SER A 18 -1.30 -3.21 8.19
N TRP A 19 -0.07 -3.70 8.25
CA TRP A 19 0.27 -5.07 8.62
C TRP A 19 1.16 -5.05 9.87
N SER A 20 1.00 -6.03 10.74
CA SER A 20 1.80 -6.14 11.96
C SER A 20 2.18 -7.58 12.21
N GLY A 21 3.42 -7.81 12.62
CA GLY A 21 3.91 -9.15 12.90
C GLY A 21 5.36 -9.17 13.38
N SER A 22 5.96 -10.36 13.32
CA SER A 22 7.34 -10.57 13.76
C SER A 22 8.34 -10.10 12.71
N GLU A 23 9.58 -9.83 13.12
CA GLU A 23 10.66 -9.49 12.16
C GLU A 23 10.88 -10.58 11.10
N ALA A 24 10.80 -11.85 11.51
CA ALA A 24 10.92 -13.00 10.61
C ALA A 24 9.80 -13.04 9.54
N GLU A 25 8.56 -12.72 9.92
CA GLU A 25 7.40 -12.70 9.03
C GLU A 25 7.41 -11.46 8.13
N SER A 26 7.90 -10.33 8.64
CA SER A 26 7.96 -9.08 7.88
C SER A 26 8.96 -9.12 6.72
N LYS A 27 10.02 -9.93 6.85
CA LYS A 27 11.12 -9.96 5.88
C LYS A 27 10.66 -10.36 4.46
N PRO A 28 9.97 -11.50 4.26
CA PRO A 28 9.46 -11.85 2.93
C PRO A 28 8.44 -10.85 2.39
N ILE A 29 7.67 -10.19 3.28
CA ILE A 29 6.70 -9.16 2.89
C ILE A 29 7.43 -7.91 2.36
N ILE A 30 8.46 -7.45 3.05
CA ILE A 30 9.27 -6.29 2.61
C ILE A 30 9.93 -6.59 1.26
N GLU A 31 10.53 -7.77 1.09
CA GLU A 31 11.14 -8.17 -0.19
C GLU A 31 10.12 -8.17 -1.34
N LEU A 32 8.89 -8.64 -1.07
CA LEU A 32 7.79 -8.61 -2.04
C LEU A 32 7.38 -7.18 -2.40
N LEU A 33 7.22 -6.31 -1.40
CA LEU A 33 6.82 -4.91 -1.60
C LEU A 33 7.88 -4.13 -2.38
N GLU A 34 9.17 -4.35 -2.09
CA GLU A 34 10.28 -3.74 -2.83
C GLU A 34 10.30 -4.22 -4.28
N HIS A 35 10.11 -5.52 -4.52
CA HIS A 35 10.11 -6.08 -5.87
C HIS A 35 8.90 -5.62 -6.70
N ALA A 36 7.74 -5.50 -6.09
CA ALA A 36 6.53 -4.99 -6.73
C ALA A 36 6.49 -3.46 -6.85
N GLY A 37 7.43 -2.74 -6.23
CA GLY A 37 7.55 -1.29 -6.31
C GLY A 37 6.47 -0.53 -5.53
N TYR A 38 5.91 -1.14 -4.48
CA TYR A 38 4.97 -0.46 -3.59
C TYR A 38 5.68 0.56 -2.71
N SER A 39 4.98 1.65 -2.38
CA SER A 39 5.44 2.58 -1.36
C SER A 39 5.01 2.08 0.01
N PHE A 40 5.95 1.96 0.95
CA PHE A 40 5.63 1.51 2.31
C PHE A 40 6.57 2.13 3.35
N THR A 41 6.12 2.14 4.60
CA THR A 41 6.92 2.50 5.78
C THR A 41 7.03 1.30 6.72
N VAL A 42 8.12 1.25 7.48
CA VAL A 42 8.39 0.20 8.46
C VAL A 42 8.66 0.85 9.80
N GLU A 43 7.80 0.60 10.77
CA GLU A 43 7.98 0.96 12.17
C GLU A 43 8.39 -0.27 12.98
N ARG A 44 9.34 -0.09 13.90
CA ARG A 44 9.93 -1.18 14.71
C ARG A 44 9.72 -0.98 16.21
N GLU A 45 8.76 -0.16 16.63
CA GLU A 45 8.55 0.16 18.04
C GLU A 45 7.62 -0.87 18.69
N GLY A 46 8.19 -1.82 19.45
CA GLY A 46 7.42 -2.86 20.15
C GLY A 46 6.96 -4.06 19.29
N GLY A 47 7.31 -4.07 18.00
CA GLY A 47 6.98 -5.10 17.00
C GLY A 47 7.32 -4.56 15.61
N ILE A 48 7.13 -5.35 14.54
CA ILE A 48 7.17 -4.79 13.18
C ILE A 48 5.78 -4.38 12.77
N GLN A 49 5.64 -3.13 12.36
CA GLN A 49 4.45 -2.58 11.74
C GLN A 49 4.81 -2.03 10.36
N LEU A 50 4.12 -2.51 9.34
CA LEU A 50 4.25 -2.07 7.96
C LEU A 50 3.01 -1.25 7.60
N GLU A 51 3.20 -0.07 7.01
CA GLU A 51 2.12 0.64 6.34
C GLU A 51 2.41 0.71 4.85
N ILE A 52 1.54 0.11 4.06
CA ILE A 52 1.67 0.01 2.62
C ILE A 52 0.70 0.99 1.98
N VAL A 53 1.21 1.84 1.10
CA VAL A 53 0.44 2.82 0.34
C VAL A 53 0.17 2.26 -1.04
N VAL A 54 -1.12 2.09 -1.36
CA VAL A 54 -1.57 1.70 -2.71
C VAL A 54 -2.31 2.87 -3.31
N GLU A 55 -1.88 3.33 -4.48
CA GLU A 55 -2.42 4.51 -5.14
C GLU A 55 -2.94 4.18 -6.54
N SER A 56 -4.07 4.76 -6.93
CA SER A 56 -4.59 4.64 -8.28
C SER A 56 -5.44 5.83 -8.69
N LYS A 57 -5.48 6.08 -10.00
CA LYS A 57 -6.30 7.15 -10.61
C LYS A 57 -7.78 6.80 -10.70
N SER A 58 -8.18 5.61 -10.29
CA SER A 58 -9.57 5.14 -10.37
C SER A 58 -9.85 4.13 -9.27
N MET A 59 -11.05 4.18 -8.69
CA MET A 59 -11.47 3.24 -7.65
C MET A 59 -11.38 1.76 -8.09
N ARG A 60 -11.67 1.47 -9.36
CA ARG A 60 -11.49 0.12 -9.91
C ARG A 60 -10.02 -0.29 -9.92
N GLY A 61 -9.13 0.58 -10.41
CA GLY A 61 -7.69 0.30 -10.43
C GLY A 61 -7.12 0.14 -9.03
N LEU A 62 -7.59 0.95 -8.08
CA LEU A 62 -7.24 0.82 -6.66
C LEU A 62 -7.67 -0.54 -6.10
N ARG A 63 -8.92 -0.94 -6.36
CA ARG A 63 -9.43 -2.26 -5.94
C ARG A 63 -8.61 -3.41 -6.53
N ASP A 64 -8.35 -3.38 -7.83
CA ASP A 64 -7.57 -4.43 -8.50
C ASP A 64 -6.12 -4.48 -7.97
N ALA A 65 -5.48 -3.33 -7.71
CA ALA A 65 -4.14 -3.29 -7.11
C ALA A 65 -4.12 -3.78 -5.65
N VAL A 66 -5.13 -3.42 -4.85
CA VAL A 66 -5.28 -3.93 -3.48
C VAL A 66 -5.53 -5.44 -3.48
N ASP A 67 -6.39 -5.95 -4.38
CA ASP A 67 -6.67 -7.38 -4.51
C ASP A 67 -5.41 -8.17 -4.87
N GLU A 68 -4.66 -7.69 -5.87
CA GLU A 68 -3.39 -8.29 -6.27
C GLU A 68 -2.37 -8.32 -5.12
N LEU A 69 -2.26 -7.24 -4.36
CA LEU A 69 -1.40 -7.18 -3.18
C LEU A 69 -1.85 -8.20 -2.11
N LEU A 70 -3.14 -8.29 -1.82
CA LEU A 70 -3.66 -9.24 -0.82
C LEU A 70 -3.43 -10.70 -1.23
N VAL A 71 -3.56 -11.04 -2.52
CA VAL A 71 -3.23 -12.38 -3.05
C VAL A 71 -1.75 -12.69 -2.85
N GLN A 72 -0.88 -11.73 -3.14
CA GLN A 72 0.56 -11.85 -2.93
C GLN A 72 0.93 -12.05 -1.46
N LEU A 73 0.36 -11.26 -0.56
CA LEU A 73 0.56 -11.39 0.88
C LEU A 73 0.06 -12.76 1.39
N SER A 74 -1.13 -13.18 0.96
CA SER A 74 -1.69 -14.49 1.32
C SER A 74 -0.82 -15.66 0.85
N SER A 75 -0.06 -15.50 -0.24
CA SER A 75 0.85 -16.55 -0.74
C SER A 75 2.11 -16.71 0.13
N LEU A 76 2.38 -15.74 1.02
CA LEU A 76 3.50 -15.81 1.97
C LEU A 76 3.10 -16.47 3.30
N GLU A 77 1.81 -16.62 3.56
CA GLU A 77 1.27 -17.26 4.77
C GLU A 77 1.11 -18.79 4.63
N ASP A 78 1.31 -19.38 3.43
CA ASP A 78 1.21 -20.82 3.13
C ASP A 78 2.53 -21.60 3.32
#